data_AF-A0A2X2E672-F1
#
_entry.id   AF-A0A2X2E672-F1
#
_cell.length_a   1.000
_cell.length_b   1.000
_cell.length_c   1.000
_cell.angle_alpha   90.00
_cell.angle_beta   90.00
_cell.angle_gamma   90.00
#
_symmetry.space_group_name_H-M   'P 1'
#
loop_
_entity.id
_entity.type
_entity.pdbx_description
1 polymer ?
#
loop_
_entity_poly.entity_id
_entity_poly.type
_entity_poly.pdbx_seq_one_letter_code
_entity_poly.pdbx_strand_id
1 'polypeptide(L)'
;MKTSYNLRSIAAKAIAQVLDQGLSLSSVIPELQKNISDKDKALLQELCFGTLRTLPQLEWIIQQLMDKPLKGKQRILHYLIMVGLYQLLYTRVPAHAALAETVNGAIALKKPQLKGLINGVLRQFQRQQDVLMERFQNNDSRYLHPSWLLTRIKKRLP
;
A
#
# COMPACT_ATOMS: atom_id res chain seq x y z
N MET A 1 23.06 5.51 17.47
CA MET A 1 22.46 6.51 16.55
C MET A 1 21.10 6.00 16.11
N LYS A 2 20.01 6.75 16.32
CA LYS A 2 18.70 6.35 15.75
C LYS A 2 18.81 6.46 14.23
N THR A 3 18.95 5.33 13.55
CA THR A 3 18.80 5.29 12.10
C THR A 3 17.37 5.75 11.79
N SER A 4 17.22 6.99 11.31
CA SER A 4 15.91 7.54 10.97
C SER A 4 15.45 6.93 9.65
N TYR A 5 14.92 5.71 9.72
CA TYR A 5 14.25 5.07 8.60
C TYR A 5 12.74 5.25 8.70
N ASN A 6 12.05 5.16 7.56
CA ASN A 6 10.59 5.19 7.51
C ASN A 6 10.08 3.86 6.96
N LEU A 7 9.37 3.10 7.79
CA LEU A 7 8.90 1.75 7.45
C LEU A 7 7.95 1.74 6.25
N ARG A 8 7.16 2.80 6.05
CA ARG A 8 6.18 2.88 4.96
C ARG A 8 6.89 3.04 3.62
N SER A 9 7.96 3.84 3.59
CA SER A 9 8.85 3.95 2.43
C SER A 9 9.57 2.64 2.11
N ILE A 10 9.95 1.87 3.14
CA ILE A 10 10.60 0.57 2.96
C ILE A 10 9.59 -0.46 2.42
N ALA A 11 8.37 -0.49 2.97
CA ALA A 11 7.28 -1.32 2.47
C ALA A 11 6.96 -1.00 1.00
N ALA A 12 6.86 0.29 0.65
CA ALA A 12 6.64 0.71 -0.74
C ALA A 12 7.74 0.22 -1.69
N LYS A 13 9.02 0.24 -1.26
CA LYS A 13 10.14 -0.33 -2.03
C LYS A 13 10.05 -1.85 -2.17
N ALA A 14 9.60 -2.55 -1.13
CA ALA A 14 9.40 -4.00 -1.18
C ALA A 14 8.29 -4.35 -2.19
N ILE A 15 7.16 -3.64 -2.12
CA ILE A 15 6.02 -3.81 -3.03
C ILE A 15 6.44 -3.51 -4.48
N ALA A 16 7.24 -2.47 -4.71
CA ALA A 16 7.77 -2.17 -6.05
C ALA A 16 8.64 -3.31 -6.60
N GLN A 17 9.50 -3.91 -5.76
CA GLN A 17 10.31 -5.07 -6.18
C GLN A 17 9.45 -6.28 -6.55
N VAL A 18 8.35 -6.52 -5.84
CA VAL A 18 7.44 -7.62 -6.17
C VAL A 18 6.67 -7.33 -7.46
N LEU A 19 6.02 -6.17 -7.54
CA LEU A 19 5.06 -5.87 -8.61
C LEU A 19 5.71 -5.41 -9.91
N ASP A 20 6.84 -4.72 -9.86
CA ASP A 20 7.52 -4.20 -11.05
C ASP A 20 8.70 -5.06 -11.49
N GLN A 21 9.35 -5.79 -10.57
CA GLN A 21 10.54 -6.59 -10.88
C GLN A 21 10.28 -8.11 -10.78
N GLY A 22 9.07 -8.53 -10.36
CA GLY A 22 8.70 -9.94 -10.28
C GLY A 22 9.44 -10.72 -9.18
N LEU A 23 10.04 -10.03 -8.21
CA LEU A 23 10.77 -10.67 -7.11
C LEU A 23 9.80 -11.27 -6.08
N SER A 24 10.21 -12.35 -5.42
CA SER A 24 9.45 -12.91 -4.31
C SER A 24 9.56 -12.01 -3.07
N LEU A 25 8.43 -11.75 -2.40
CA LEU A 25 8.47 -10.99 -1.15
C LEU A 25 9.32 -11.71 -0.07
N SER A 26 9.35 -13.04 -0.08
CA SER A 26 10.13 -13.85 0.87
C SER A 26 11.65 -13.68 0.71
N SER A 27 12.14 -13.29 -0.47
CA SER A 27 13.56 -12.96 -0.67
C SER A 27 13.85 -11.49 -0.40
N VAL A 28 12.89 -10.60 -0.66
CA VAL A 28 13.05 -9.14 -0.48
C VAL A 28 13.03 -8.72 0.99
N ILE A 29 12.13 -9.28 1.81
CA ILE A 29 11.97 -8.86 3.21
C ILE A 29 13.23 -9.06 4.07
N PRO A 30 13.91 -10.22 4.05
CA PRO A 30 15.10 -10.44 4.87
C PRO A 30 16.19 -9.39 4.64
N GLU A 31 16.43 -9.00 3.39
CA GLU A 31 17.40 -7.96 3.03
C GLU A 31 17.03 -6.59 3.61
N LEU A 32 15.74 -6.22 3.53
CA LEU A 32 15.26 -4.95 4.07
C LEU A 32 15.27 -4.92 5.61
N GLN A 33 15.09 -6.06 6.27
CA GLN A 33 15.09 -6.18 7.73
C GLN A 33 16.48 -6.09 8.38
N LYS A 34 17.57 -6.24 7.63
CA LYS A 34 18.95 -6.14 8.16
C LYS A 34 19.24 -4.80 8.86
N ASN A 35 18.61 -3.73 8.39
CA ASN A 35 18.84 -2.37 8.88
C ASN A 35 17.68 -1.80 9.73
N ILE A 36 16.82 -2.68 10.24
CA ILE A 36 15.60 -2.33 10.97
C ILE A 36 15.62 -2.99 12.34
N SER A 37 15.13 -2.27 13.36
CA SER A 37 15.04 -2.79 14.72
C SER A 37 14.09 -4.00 14.79
N ASP A 38 14.33 -4.94 15.70
CA ASP A 38 13.49 -6.14 15.84
C ASP A 38 12.02 -5.80 16.11
N LYS A 39 11.75 -4.71 16.85
CA LYS A 39 10.40 -4.22 17.12
C LYS A 39 9.65 -3.81 15.84
N ASP A 40 10.37 -3.32 14.85
CA ASP A 40 9.80 -2.79 13.61
C ASP A 40 9.70 -3.83 12.49
N LYS A 41 10.42 -4.96 12.61
CA LYS A 41 10.41 -6.06 11.62
C LYS A 41 9.00 -6.62 11.41
N ALA A 42 8.25 -6.81 12.50
CA ALA A 42 6.89 -7.32 12.45
C ALA A 42 5.95 -6.34 11.72
N LEU A 43 6.06 -5.04 12.01
CA LEU A 43 5.26 -4.02 11.34
C LEU A 43 5.62 -3.93 9.85
N LEU A 44 6.89 -4.01 9.47
CA LEU A 44 7.26 -4.05 8.05
C LEU A 44 6.64 -5.24 7.32
N GLN A 45 6.69 -6.43 7.92
CA GLN A 45 6.07 -7.63 7.35
C GLN A 45 4.56 -7.45 7.18
N GLU A 46 3.88 -6.95 8.21
CA GLU A 46 2.45 -6.69 8.19
C GLU A 46 2.07 -5.73 7.06
N LEU A 47 2.79 -4.62 6.90
CA LEU A 47 2.55 -3.67 5.83
C LEU A 47 2.78 -4.29 4.44
N CYS A 48 3.85 -5.05 4.25
CA CYS A 48 4.17 -5.67 2.96
C CYS A 48 3.15 -6.76 2.57
N PHE A 49 2.94 -7.75 3.43
CA PHE A 49 2.03 -8.86 3.16
C PHE A 49 0.58 -8.36 3.07
N GLY A 50 0.18 -7.48 3.98
CA GLY A 50 -1.14 -6.88 4.01
C GLY A 50 -1.48 -6.13 2.74
N THR A 51 -0.58 -5.25 2.29
CA THR A 51 -0.77 -4.46 1.07
C THR A 51 -0.87 -5.36 -0.17
N LEU A 52 -0.02 -6.38 -0.30
CA LEU A 52 -0.10 -7.32 -1.43
C LEU A 52 -1.35 -8.19 -1.39
N ARG A 53 -1.76 -8.66 -0.20
CA ARG A 53 -2.97 -9.47 -0.02
C ARG A 53 -4.23 -8.72 -0.41
N THR A 54 -4.27 -7.42 -0.13
CA THR A 54 -5.43 -6.55 -0.39
C THR A 54 -5.26 -5.71 -1.65
N LEU A 55 -4.25 -6.02 -2.50
CA LEU A 55 -3.86 -5.21 -3.64
C LEU A 55 -5.02 -4.86 -4.59
N PRO A 56 -5.93 -5.79 -4.98
CA PRO A 56 -7.05 -5.44 -5.86
C PRO A 56 -7.98 -4.38 -5.27
N GLN A 57 -8.21 -4.42 -3.96
CA GLN A 57 -8.99 -3.39 -3.27
C GLN A 57 -8.28 -2.04 -3.27
N LEU A 58 -7.00 -2.02 -2.90
CA LEU A 58 -6.23 -0.79 -2.80
C LEU A 58 -6.07 -0.12 -4.17
N GLU A 59 -5.88 -0.90 -5.23
CA GLU A 59 -5.85 -0.41 -6.61
C GLU A 59 -7.21 0.15 -7.03
N TRP A 60 -8.31 -0.56 -6.72
CA TRP A 60 -9.66 -0.06 -7.00
C TRP A 60 -9.94 1.26 -6.28
N ILE A 61 -9.57 1.38 -4.99
CA ILE A 61 -9.72 2.61 -4.20
C ILE A 61 -8.93 3.75 -4.85
N ILE A 62 -7.66 3.53 -5.21
CA ILE A 62 -6.85 4.57 -5.86
C ILE A 62 -7.50 5.06 -7.17
N GLN A 63 -8.06 4.15 -7.97
CA GLN A 63 -8.77 4.51 -9.19
C GLN A 63 -10.03 5.36 -8.96
N GLN A 64 -10.66 5.27 -7.77
CA GLN A 64 -11.79 6.14 -7.41
C GLN A 64 -11.33 7.50 -6.85
N LEU A 65 -10.10 7.59 -6.35
CA LEU A 65 -9.57 8.80 -5.72
C LEU A 65 -8.68 9.64 -6.65
N MET A 66 -8.16 9.04 -7.72
CA MET A 66 -7.18 9.65 -8.61
C MET A 66 -7.52 9.38 -10.08
N ASP A 67 -7.84 10.44 -10.83
CA ASP A 67 -8.06 10.33 -12.29
C ASP A 67 -6.81 9.84 -13.04
N LYS A 68 -5.63 10.22 -12.54
CA LYS A 68 -4.32 9.87 -13.11
C LYS A 68 -3.41 9.27 -12.05
N PRO A 69 -3.47 7.94 -11.82
CA PRO A 69 -2.57 7.25 -10.90
C PRO A 69 -1.09 7.46 -11.25
N LEU A 70 -0.22 7.42 -10.24
CA LEU A 70 1.20 7.74 -10.39
C LEU A 70 1.95 6.62 -11.13
N LYS A 71 2.60 6.96 -12.23
CA LYS A 71 3.32 6.01 -13.11
C LYS A 71 4.80 6.41 -13.27
N GLY A 72 5.58 5.55 -13.93
CA GLY A 72 7.00 5.80 -14.26
C GLY A 72 7.82 6.18 -13.02
N LYS A 73 8.52 7.33 -13.09
CA LYS A 73 9.38 7.83 -12.01
C LYS A 73 8.66 8.13 -10.68
N GLN A 74 7.33 8.20 -10.69
CA GLN A 74 6.50 8.47 -9.50
C GLN A 74 5.78 7.22 -8.98
N ARG A 75 5.89 6.08 -9.67
CA ARG A 75 5.18 4.83 -9.33
C ARG A 75 5.46 4.33 -7.91
N ILE A 76 6.66 4.57 -7.37
CA ILE A 76 6.97 4.23 -5.98
C ILE A 76 6.04 4.92 -4.96
N LEU A 77 5.50 6.10 -5.29
CA LEU A 77 4.56 6.81 -4.43
C LEU A 77 3.14 6.27 -4.54
N HIS A 78 2.78 5.62 -5.66
CA HIS A 78 1.55 4.83 -5.77
C HIS A 78 1.53 3.74 -4.69
N TYR A 79 2.63 2.98 -4.57
CA TYR A 79 2.77 1.97 -3.52
C TYR A 79 2.82 2.57 -2.12
N LEU A 80 3.42 3.75 -1.95
CA LEU A 80 3.38 4.44 -0.65
C LEU A 80 1.94 4.82 -0.25
N ILE A 81 1.12 5.29 -1.20
CA ILE A 81 -0.31 5.57 -0.97
C ILE A 81 -1.04 4.29 -0.60
N MET A 82 -0.80 3.18 -1.32
CA MET A 82 -1.39 1.88 -0.99
C MET A 82 -1.05 1.44 0.44
N VAL A 83 0.21 1.59 0.87
CA VAL A 83 0.62 1.30 2.25
C VAL A 83 -0.11 2.20 3.25
N GLY A 84 -0.34 3.47 2.90
CA GLY A 84 -1.16 4.39 3.71
C GLY A 84 -2.62 3.93 3.85
N LEU A 85 -3.25 3.59 2.73
CA LEU A 85 -4.62 3.08 2.68
C LEU A 85 -4.75 1.77 3.45
N TYR A 86 -3.80 0.84 3.30
CA TYR A 86 -3.77 -0.41 4.05
C TYR A 86 -3.80 -0.16 5.56
N GLN A 87 -2.98 0.77 6.05
CA GLN A 87 -2.96 1.10 7.48
C GLN A 87 -4.31 1.63 7.97
N LEU A 88 -4.94 2.52 7.21
CA LEU A 88 -6.23 3.10 7.56
C LEU A 88 -7.35 2.07 7.60
N LEU A 89 -7.28 1.04 6.76
CA LEU A 89 -8.31 0.01 6.65
C LEU A 89 -8.12 -1.16 7.61
N TYR A 90 -6.87 -1.61 7.79
CA TYR A 90 -6.59 -2.95 8.33
C TYR A 90 -5.74 -2.94 9.59
N THR A 91 -5.26 -1.80 10.04
CA THR A 91 -4.40 -1.72 11.23
C THR A 91 -5.05 -0.92 12.34
N ARG A 92 -4.58 -1.13 13.58
CA ARG A 92 -4.97 -0.31 14.74
C ARG A 92 -4.07 0.91 14.92
N VAL A 93 -3.23 1.25 13.93
CA VAL A 93 -2.41 2.46 13.99
C VAL A 93 -3.35 3.67 13.95
N PRO A 94 -3.25 4.62 14.89
CA PRO A 94 -4.09 5.81 14.87
C PRO A 94 -4.01 6.52 13.53
N ALA A 95 -5.16 6.90 12.96
CA ALA A 95 -5.23 7.41 11.59
C ALA A 95 -4.30 8.62 11.35
N HIS A 96 -4.20 9.53 12.31
CA HIS A 96 -3.28 10.68 12.23
C HIS A 96 -1.80 10.25 12.13
N ALA A 97 -1.40 9.20 12.85
CA ALA A 97 -0.05 8.65 12.82
C ALA A 97 0.22 7.90 11.50
N ALA A 98 -0.76 7.10 11.02
CA ALA A 98 -0.68 6.44 9.73
C ALA A 98 -0.51 7.46 8.58
N LEU A 99 -1.28 8.54 8.59
CA LEU A 99 -1.13 9.65 7.65
C LEU A 99 0.25 10.30 7.76
N ALA A 100 0.65 10.73 8.96
CA ALA A 100 1.91 11.45 9.17
C ALA A 100 3.12 10.63 8.72
N GLU A 101 3.19 9.35 9.12
CA GLU A 101 4.29 8.45 8.75
C GLU A 101 4.30 8.14 7.25
N THR A 102 3.14 7.95 6.63
CA THR A 102 3.05 7.70 5.19
C THR A 102 3.47 8.94 4.39
N VAL A 103 3.02 10.13 4.79
CA VAL A 103 3.40 11.41 4.16
C VAL A 103 4.90 11.67 4.33
N ASN A 104 5.46 11.42 5.51
CA ASN A 104 6.90 11.53 5.74
C ASN A 104 7.72 10.51 4.94
N GLY A 105 7.14 9.36 4.60
CA GLY A 105 7.73 8.38 3.69
C GLY A 105 8.12 8.96 2.33
N ALA A 106 7.45 10.01 1.84
CA ALA A 106 7.82 10.69 0.61
C ALA A 106 9.22 11.34 0.66
N ILE A 107 9.62 11.82 1.84
CA ILE A 107 10.96 12.38 2.08
C ILE A 107 12.01 11.28 1.97
N ALA A 108 11.77 10.14 2.63
CA ALA A 108 12.66 8.97 2.56
C ALA A 108 12.79 8.38 1.14
N LEU A 109 11.79 8.61 0.28
CA LEU A 109 11.81 8.27 -1.14
C LEU A 109 12.40 9.37 -2.04
N LYS A 110 12.96 10.44 -1.47
CA LYS A 110 13.52 11.59 -2.21
C LYS A 110 12.49 12.29 -3.12
N LYS A 111 11.24 12.38 -2.67
CA LYS A 111 10.11 13.05 -3.35
C LYS A 111 9.30 13.98 -2.40
N PRO A 112 9.95 14.86 -1.62
CA PRO A 112 9.26 15.69 -0.61
C PRO A 112 8.18 16.62 -1.20
N GLN A 113 8.29 17.02 -2.46
CA GLN A 113 7.32 17.88 -3.14
C GLN A 113 5.94 17.23 -3.33
N LEU A 114 5.83 15.90 -3.23
CA LEU A 114 4.56 15.17 -3.40
C LEU A 114 3.88 14.82 -2.06
N LYS A 115 4.40 15.32 -0.93
CA LYS A 115 3.76 15.18 0.39
C LYS A 115 2.30 15.66 0.39
N GLY A 116 2.06 16.82 -0.23
CA GLY A 116 0.71 17.42 -0.31
C GLY A 116 -0.27 16.50 -1.05
N LEU A 117 0.16 15.90 -2.15
CA LEU A 117 -0.64 14.95 -2.93
C LEU A 117 -0.98 13.71 -2.10
N ILE A 118 0.00 13.08 -1.45
CA ILE A 118 -0.22 11.88 -0.63
C ILE A 118 -1.19 12.17 0.52
N ASN A 119 -1.00 13.29 1.22
CA ASN A 119 -1.92 13.73 2.28
C ASN A 119 -3.33 14.01 1.73
N GLY A 120 -3.43 14.66 0.57
CA GLY A 120 -4.69 14.95 -0.09
C GLY A 120 -5.48 13.69 -0.41
N VAL A 121 -4.84 12.71 -1.04
CA VAL A 121 -5.45 11.41 -1.41
C VAL A 121 -5.90 10.64 -0.17
N LEU A 122 -5.04 10.50 0.84
CA LEU A 122 -5.38 9.77 2.07
C LEU A 122 -6.50 10.45 2.86
N ARG A 123 -6.54 11.79 2.92
CA ARG A 123 -7.64 12.52 3.56
C ARG A 123 -8.93 12.46 2.75
N GLN A 124 -8.84 12.45 1.43
CA GLN A 124 -10.01 12.25 0.58
C GLN A 124 -10.61 10.86 0.80
N PHE A 125 -9.76 9.84 0.89
CA PHE A 125 -10.18 8.50 1.27
C PHE A 125 -10.93 8.51 2.61
N GLN A 126 -10.37 9.09 3.68
CA GLN A 126 -11.04 9.15 4.98
C GLN A 126 -12.42 9.83 4.92
N ARG A 127 -12.59 10.86 4.08
CA ARG A 127 -13.90 11.53 3.92
C ARG A 127 -14.92 10.69 3.13
N GLN A 128 -14.44 9.82 2.25
CA GLN A 128 -15.28 9.03 1.33
C GLN A 128 -15.31 7.53 1.71
N GLN A 129 -14.71 7.16 2.84
CA GLN A 129 -14.41 5.77 3.18
C GLN A 129 -15.65 4.90 3.14
N ASP A 130 -16.72 5.31 3.85
CA ASP A 130 -17.94 4.50 3.96
C ASP A 130 -18.57 4.24 2.58
N VAL A 131 -18.72 5.29 1.78
CA VAL A 131 -19.28 5.21 0.41
C VAL A 131 -18.42 4.34 -0.51
N LEU A 132 -17.09 4.48 -0.43
CA LEU A 132 -16.18 3.67 -1.25
C LEU A 132 -16.21 2.20 -0.82
N MET A 133 -16.29 1.93 0.48
CA MET A 133 -16.34 0.57 1.00
C MET A 133 -17.66 -0.13 0.66
N GLU A 134 -18.79 0.57 0.72
CA GLU A 134 -20.08 0.05 0.27
C GLU A 134 -20.05 -0.29 -1.23
N ARG A 135 -19.54 0.62 -2.06
CA ARG A 135 -19.38 0.38 -3.51
C ARG A 135 -18.44 -0.79 -3.80
N PHE A 136 -17.37 -0.95 -3.02
CA PHE A 136 -16.41 -2.04 -3.19
C PHE A 136 -17.04 -3.42 -2.94
N GLN A 137 -17.96 -3.53 -1.97
CA GLN A 137 -18.65 -4.81 -1.69
C GLN A 137 -19.47 -5.33 -2.87
N ASN A 138 -19.90 -4.44 -3.77
CA ASN A 138 -20.64 -4.79 -4.98
C ASN A 138 -19.75 -5.06 -6.20
N ASN A 139 -18.43 -5.16 -6.01
CA ASN A 139 -17.44 -5.40 -7.07
C ASN A 139 -16.79 -6.78 -6.92
N ASP A 140 -16.48 -7.45 -8.02
CA ASP A 140 -15.74 -8.72 -8.04
C ASP A 140 -14.33 -8.62 -7.40
N SER A 141 -13.76 -7.42 -7.30
CA SER A 141 -12.49 -7.16 -6.62
C SER A 141 -12.55 -7.45 -5.11
N ARG A 142 -13.75 -7.60 -4.51
CA ARG A 142 -13.93 -8.03 -3.12
C ARG A 142 -13.31 -9.39 -2.79
N TYR A 143 -13.13 -10.24 -3.81
CA TYR A 143 -12.48 -11.54 -3.66
C TYR A 143 -10.96 -11.44 -3.57
N LEU A 144 -10.38 -10.24 -3.73
CA LEU A 144 -8.93 -9.98 -3.60
C LEU A 144 -8.06 -10.84 -4.53
N HIS A 145 -8.63 -11.30 -5.65
CA HIS A 145 -7.93 -12.02 -6.70
C HIS A 145 -7.90 -11.19 -7.98
N PRO A 146 -6.84 -11.31 -8.80
CA PRO A 146 -6.87 -10.74 -10.15
C PRO A 146 -7.96 -11.43 -10.98
N SER A 147 -8.56 -10.68 -11.89
CA SER A 147 -9.72 -11.12 -12.69
C SER A 147 -9.49 -12.46 -13.38
N TRP A 148 -8.30 -12.66 -13.97
CA TRP A 148 -7.96 -13.91 -14.66
C TRP A 148 -8.00 -15.14 -13.75
N LEU A 149 -7.59 -15.00 -12.48
CA LEU A 149 -7.57 -16.11 -11.52
C LEU A 149 -8.98 -16.36 -11.01
N LEU A 150 -9.72 -15.30 -10.69
CA LEU A 150 -11.11 -15.41 -10.25
C LEU A 150 -11.96 -16.13 -11.30
N THR A 151 -11.82 -15.77 -12.58
CA THR A 151 -12.51 -16.44 -13.69
C THR A 151 -12.16 -17.93 -13.77
N ARG A 152 -10.87 -18.29 -13.58
CA ARG A 152 -10.44 -19.69 -13.56
C ARG A 152 -11.03 -20.46 -12.38
N ILE A 153 -11.07 -19.87 -11.19
CA ILE A 153 -11.65 -20.49 -9.99
C ILE A 153 -13.16 -20.71 -10.19
N LYS A 154 -13.91 -19.67 -10.58
CA LYS A 154 -15.36 -19.75 -10.85
C LYS A 154 -15.69 -20.82 -11.90
N LYS A 155 -14.85 -20.98 -12.93
CA LYS A 155 -15.02 -22.03 -13.95
C LYS A 155 -14.81 -23.45 -13.41
N ARG A 156 -13.90 -23.61 -12.44
CA ARG A 156 -13.51 -24.93 -11.89
C ARG A 156 -14.36 -25.36 -10.69
N LEU A 157 -14.87 -24.38 -9.93
CA LEU A 157 -15.69 -24.54 -8.74
C LEU A 157 -16.96 -23.68 -8.91
N PRO A 158 -18.00 -24.21 -9.60
CA PRO A 158 -19.23 -23.47 -9.86
C PRO A 158 -20.08 -23.25 -8.61
#